data_AF-A0A819Z434-F1
#
_entry.id   AF-A0A819Z434-F1
#
_cell.length_a   1.000
_cell.length_b   1.000
_cell.length_c   1.000
_cell.angle_alpha   90.00
_cell.angle_beta   90.00
_cell.angle_gamma   90.00
#
_symmetry.space_group_name_H-M   'P 1'
#
loop_
_entity.id
_entity.type
_entity.pdbx_description
1 polymer ?
#
loop_
_entity_poly.entity_id
_entity_poly.type
_entity_poly.pdbx_seq_one_letter_code
_entity_poly.pdbx_strand_id
1 'polypeptide(L)'
;HQFSFICEDNVYCENDGRCLQNRPICFYSILCVCNDCFFGDRCQFYAKGIGLTLDDLLLYKTRPNSTLIDQSLVVKFSATFIMTVFPIGLLNSSFDYLVFHNLNSRKVGSGIYLRLSSIISILIVSILIIKLWFVTYTYMNPSINRKILRVGCLLFEPMLRFLLHMSNWFNTCVAIERAISVLQRINFSKKRSRYTAGWIIYFLPFLILS
;
A
#
# COMPACT_ATOMS: atom_id res chain seq x y z
N HIS A 1 -5.07 41.92 -12.34
CA HIS A 1 -5.12 42.23 -10.90
C HIS A 1 -4.62 41.04 -10.12
N GLN A 2 -3.46 41.22 -9.49
CA GLN A 2 -2.76 40.24 -8.66
C GLN A 2 -3.43 40.26 -7.28
N PHE A 3 -4.26 39.26 -6.98
CA PHE A 3 -4.88 39.14 -5.66
C PHE A 3 -3.87 38.50 -4.71
N SER A 4 -3.32 39.31 -3.81
CA SER A 4 -2.53 38.85 -2.67
C SER A 4 -3.46 38.18 -1.66
N PHE A 5 -3.34 36.86 -1.53
CA PHE A 5 -4.08 36.07 -0.57
C PHE A 5 -3.60 36.39 0.85
N ILE A 6 -4.48 36.97 1.69
CA ILE A 6 -4.20 37.27 3.10
C ILE A 6 -4.55 36.04 3.93
N CYS A 7 -3.79 34.97 3.77
CA CYS A 7 -3.66 33.93 4.77
C CYS A 7 -2.17 33.74 4.94
N GLU A 8 -1.64 34.08 6.11
CA GLU A 8 -0.24 33.82 6.41
C GLU A 8 -0.11 32.29 6.51
N ASP A 9 0.47 31.67 5.47
CA ASP A 9 0.42 30.21 5.25
C ASP A 9 0.82 29.39 6.50
N ASN A 10 1.74 29.92 7.31
CA ASN A 10 2.24 29.27 8.52
C ASN A 10 1.31 29.33 9.75
N VAL A 11 0.32 30.23 9.78
CA VAL A 11 -0.54 30.43 10.96
C VAL A 11 -1.74 29.46 10.92
N TYR A 12 -2.28 29.21 9.74
CA TYR A 12 -3.51 28.42 9.58
C TYR A 12 -3.26 26.98 9.12
N CYS A 13 -2.32 26.77 8.19
CA CYS A 13 -1.99 25.45 7.67
C CYS A 13 -0.60 25.01 8.18
N GLU A 14 -0.51 23.82 8.74
CA GLU A 14 0.74 23.22 9.20
C GLU A 14 1.45 22.46 8.07
N ASN A 15 2.72 22.10 8.26
CA ASN A 15 3.50 21.24 7.35
C ASN A 15 3.52 21.68 5.87
N ASP A 16 3.74 22.98 5.63
CA ASP A 16 3.81 23.58 4.29
C ASP A 16 2.51 23.40 3.46
N GLY A 17 1.36 23.26 4.14
CA GLY A 17 0.04 23.21 3.50
C GLY A 17 -0.30 24.54 2.83
N ARG A 18 -0.93 24.50 1.64
CA ARG A 18 -1.37 25.69 0.93
C ARG A 18 -2.73 26.15 1.43
N CYS A 19 -2.84 27.41 1.79
CA CYS A 19 -4.11 27.97 2.25
C CYS A 19 -4.96 28.50 1.08
N LEU A 20 -6.21 28.04 0.98
CA LEU A 20 -7.20 28.54 0.03
C LEU A 20 -8.36 29.21 0.78
N GLN A 21 -8.67 30.45 0.40
CA GLN A 21 -9.81 31.21 0.93
C GLN A 21 -10.86 31.42 -0.17
N ASN A 22 -12.10 30.96 0.06
CA ASN A 22 -13.21 31.12 -0.88
C ASN A 22 -14.19 32.21 -0.36
N ARG A 23 -14.56 33.21 -1.16
CA ARG A 23 -15.57 34.26 -0.81
C ARG A 23 -16.39 34.67 -2.04
N PRO A 24 -17.71 35.00 -1.91
CA PRO A 24 -18.18 36.11 -1.07
C PRO A 24 -19.42 35.90 -0.16
N ILE A 25 -20.08 34.73 -0.08
CA ILE A 25 -21.45 34.69 0.52
C ILE A 25 -21.58 33.97 1.88
N CYS A 26 -20.60 33.21 2.38
CA CYS A 26 -20.69 32.61 3.73
C CYS A 26 -19.37 32.60 4.51
N PHE A 27 -19.49 32.72 5.83
CA PHE A 27 -18.44 32.89 6.87
C PHE A 27 -17.28 31.87 6.81
N TYR A 28 -16.03 32.40 6.83
CA TYR A 28 -14.76 31.84 7.35
C TYR A 28 -14.42 30.33 7.20
N SER A 29 -14.72 29.65 6.08
CA SER A 29 -14.10 28.33 5.83
C SER A 29 -12.73 28.50 5.15
N ILE A 30 -11.67 28.50 5.98
CA ILE A 30 -10.29 28.36 5.51
C ILE A 30 -10.08 26.90 5.10
N LEU A 31 -9.62 26.66 3.87
CA LEU A 31 -9.34 25.31 3.37
C LEU A 31 -7.83 25.11 3.21
N CYS A 32 -7.24 24.17 3.97
CA CYS A 32 -5.85 23.79 3.80
C CYS A 32 -5.71 22.65 2.79
N VAL A 33 -4.88 22.86 1.77
CA VAL A 33 -4.47 21.82 0.81
C VAL A 33 -3.12 21.28 1.26
N CYS A 34 -3.12 20.06 1.79
CA CYS A 34 -1.93 19.44 2.35
C CYS A 34 -0.97 18.94 1.28
N ASN A 35 0.31 19.07 1.56
CA ASN A 35 1.37 18.48 0.74
C ASN A 35 1.37 16.95 0.90
N ASP A 36 2.02 16.25 -0.03
CA ASP A 36 2.10 14.78 0.01
C ASP A 36 2.60 14.29 1.37
N CYS A 37 2.02 13.19 1.85
CA CYS A 37 2.24 12.61 3.17
C CYS A 37 1.60 13.33 4.37
N PHE A 38 0.86 14.43 4.20
CA PHE A 38 0.14 15.12 5.29
C PHE A 38 -1.37 15.17 5.07
N PHE A 39 -2.16 15.22 6.15
CA PHE A 39 -3.62 15.26 6.11
C PHE A 39 -4.22 15.92 7.37
N GLY A 40 -5.56 16.13 7.37
CA GLY A 40 -6.29 16.84 8.42
C GLY A 40 -6.64 18.27 8.02
N ASP A 41 -7.57 18.88 8.75
CA ASP A 41 -8.14 20.20 8.40
C ASP A 41 -7.09 21.33 8.35
N ARG A 42 -5.97 21.17 9.04
CA ARG A 42 -4.81 22.07 9.05
C ARG A 42 -3.54 21.37 8.57
N CYS A 43 -3.62 20.19 7.95
CA CYS A 43 -2.43 19.39 7.58
C CYS A 43 -1.56 18.98 8.77
N GLN A 44 -2.15 18.92 9.96
CA GLN A 44 -1.48 18.65 11.23
C GLN A 44 -1.08 17.17 11.38
N PHE A 45 -1.73 16.27 10.65
CA PHE A 45 -1.47 14.84 10.74
C PHE A 45 -0.65 14.35 9.56
N TYR A 46 0.05 13.24 9.80
CA TYR A 46 0.93 12.64 8.83
C TYR A 46 0.43 11.27 8.40
N ALA A 47 0.29 11.11 7.09
CA ALA A 47 0.08 9.90 6.27
C ALA A 47 -0.98 10.20 5.20
N LYS A 48 -0.53 10.31 3.95
CA LYS A 48 -1.39 10.19 2.78
C LYS A 48 -0.57 9.59 1.66
N GLY A 49 -1.09 8.51 1.09
CA GLY A 49 -0.28 7.75 0.14
C GLY A 49 -0.89 6.58 -0.58
N ILE A 50 -1.59 5.74 0.17
CA ILE A 50 -2.34 4.61 -0.39
C ILE A 50 -3.66 4.54 0.35
N GLY A 51 -4.73 4.93 -0.35
CA GLY A 51 -6.10 4.73 0.09
C GLY A 51 -6.52 3.27 -0.03
N LEU A 52 -5.85 2.40 0.71
CA LEU A 52 -6.47 1.16 1.15
C LEU A 52 -7.52 1.61 2.17
N THR A 53 -8.79 1.38 1.84
CA THR A 53 -9.96 1.94 2.54
C THR A 53 -9.90 1.82 4.06
N LEU A 54 -9.22 0.79 4.57
CA LEU A 54 -9.05 0.54 6.00
C LEU A 54 -7.96 1.41 6.65
N ASP A 55 -6.82 1.63 5.98
CA ASP A 55 -5.72 2.46 6.49
C ASP A 55 -6.16 3.93 6.60
N ASP A 56 -6.85 4.44 5.58
CA ASP A 56 -7.38 5.81 5.56
C ASP A 56 -8.46 6.02 6.64
N LEU A 57 -9.33 5.03 6.86
CA LEU A 57 -10.38 5.10 7.88
C LEU A 57 -9.81 5.06 9.30
N LEU A 58 -8.84 4.17 9.54
CA LEU A 58 -8.10 4.09 10.81
C LEU A 58 -7.49 5.44 11.15
N LEU A 59 -6.76 6.00 10.19
CA LEU A 59 -5.98 7.20 10.38
C LEU A 59 -6.86 8.44 10.58
N TYR A 60 -7.98 8.55 9.86
CA TYR A 60 -8.96 9.63 10.02
C TYR A 60 -9.66 9.61 11.40
N LYS A 61 -9.83 8.44 12.01
CA LYS A 61 -10.57 8.27 13.28
C LYS A 61 -9.68 8.14 14.53
N THR A 62 -8.37 8.13 14.36
CA THR A 62 -7.39 8.04 15.45
C THR A 62 -7.26 9.40 16.15
N ARG A 63 -7.37 9.43 17.50
CA ARG A 63 -7.25 10.64 18.33
C ARG A 63 -5.87 10.79 18.99
N PRO A 64 -5.22 11.98 18.93
CA PRO A 64 -3.82 12.14 19.33
C PRO A 64 -3.67 12.05 20.85
N ASN A 65 -2.50 11.58 21.30
CA ASN A 65 -2.12 11.45 22.73
C ASN A 65 -3.00 10.50 23.57
N SER A 66 -3.53 9.44 22.97
CA SER A 66 -4.27 8.40 23.70
C SER A 66 -3.82 7.00 23.27
N THR A 67 -3.75 6.07 24.23
CA THR A 67 -3.38 4.67 23.97
C THR A 67 -4.39 4.00 23.03
N LEU A 68 -3.99 2.94 22.31
CA LEU A 68 -4.87 2.17 21.40
C LEU A 68 -6.19 1.70 22.06
N ILE A 69 -6.19 1.60 23.41
CA ILE A 69 -7.30 1.13 24.23
C ILE A 69 -8.33 2.25 24.48
N ASP A 70 -7.96 3.52 24.39
CA ASP A 70 -8.86 4.66 24.64
C ASP A 70 -9.41 5.28 23.35
N GLN A 71 -9.09 4.69 22.21
CA GLN A 71 -9.53 5.19 20.90
C GLN A 71 -10.97 4.79 20.56
N SER A 72 -11.51 5.44 19.52
CA SER A 72 -12.87 5.20 19.04
C SER A 72 -13.08 3.73 18.65
N LEU A 73 -14.31 3.23 18.81
CA LEU A 73 -14.68 1.85 18.47
C LEU A 73 -14.22 1.45 17.06
N VAL A 74 -14.28 2.40 16.12
CA VAL A 74 -13.84 2.19 14.73
C VAL A 74 -12.37 1.76 14.69
N VAL A 75 -11.47 2.47 15.38
CA VAL A 75 -10.03 2.16 15.39
C VAL A 75 -9.76 0.79 16.03
N LYS A 76 -10.47 0.45 17.11
CA LYS A 76 -10.33 -0.86 17.77
C LYS A 76 -10.72 -2.02 16.85
N PHE A 77 -11.84 -1.89 16.15
CA PHE A 77 -12.31 -2.93 15.23
C PHE A 77 -11.37 -3.09 14.03
N SER A 78 -10.93 -2.00 13.43
CA SER A 78 -10.01 -2.06 12.29
C SER A 78 -8.61 -2.54 12.68
N ALA A 79 -8.09 -2.16 13.85
CA ALA A 79 -6.82 -2.68 14.35
C ALA A 79 -6.92 -4.19 14.63
N THR A 80 -8.00 -4.65 15.29
CA THR A 80 -8.27 -6.07 15.51
C THR A 80 -8.35 -6.84 14.18
N PHE A 81 -9.05 -6.28 13.19
CA PHE A 81 -9.17 -6.89 11.87
C PHE A 81 -7.82 -7.02 11.15
N ILE A 82 -6.97 -5.99 11.19
CA ILE A 82 -5.62 -6.08 10.60
C ILE A 82 -4.79 -7.14 11.32
N MET A 83 -4.85 -7.18 12.64
CA MET A 83 -4.12 -8.16 13.45
C MET A 83 -4.59 -9.60 13.23
N THR A 84 -5.83 -9.84 12.80
CA THR A 84 -6.33 -11.18 12.47
C THR A 84 -6.09 -11.56 11.01
N VAL A 85 -6.26 -10.63 10.07
CA VAL A 85 -6.00 -10.86 8.63
C VAL A 85 -4.52 -11.12 8.38
N PHE A 86 -3.63 -10.50 9.17
CA PHE A 86 -2.18 -10.67 9.06
C PHE A 86 -1.71 -12.14 9.18
N PRO A 87 -1.92 -12.85 10.31
CA PRO A 87 -1.47 -14.22 10.47
C PRO A 87 -2.10 -15.14 9.43
N ILE A 88 -3.36 -14.91 9.06
CA ILE A 88 -4.05 -15.68 8.01
C ILE A 88 -3.34 -15.50 6.66
N GLY A 89 -3.00 -14.27 6.28
CA GLY A 89 -2.29 -13.96 5.04
C GLY A 89 -0.89 -14.57 4.98
N LEU A 90 -0.16 -14.55 6.10
CA LEU A 90 1.15 -15.20 6.21
C LEU A 90 1.07 -16.71 6.11
N LEU A 91 0.11 -17.33 6.80
CA LEU A 91 -0.08 -18.78 6.76
C LEU A 91 -0.38 -19.24 5.34
N ASN A 92 -1.32 -18.59 4.66
CA ASN A 92 -1.67 -18.91 3.27
C ASN A 92 -0.45 -18.79 2.34
N SER A 93 0.27 -17.67 2.41
CA SER A 93 1.43 -17.44 1.55
C SER A 93 2.57 -18.42 1.84
N SER A 94 2.71 -18.84 3.10
CA SER A 94 3.70 -19.84 3.52
C SER A 94 3.34 -21.23 3.02
N PHE A 95 2.07 -21.63 3.12
CA PHE A 95 1.59 -22.90 2.57
C PHE A 95 1.77 -22.97 1.05
N ASP A 96 1.39 -21.91 0.33
CA ASP A 96 1.61 -21.82 -1.11
C ASP A 96 3.10 -21.92 -1.44
N TYR A 97 3.96 -21.22 -0.70
CA TYR A 97 5.40 -21.32 -0.87
C TYR A 97 5.89 -22.77 -0.71
N LEU A 98 5.46 -23.48 0.34
CA LEU A 98 5.83 -24.88 0.57
C LEU A 98 5.34 -25.81 -0.55
N VAL A 99 4.11 -25.63 -1.01
CA VAL A 99 3.51 -26.43 -2.09
C VAL A 99 4.23 -26.21 -3.43
N PHE A 100 4.57 -24.97 -3.75
CA PHE A 100 5.27 -24.61 -5.00
C PHE A 100 6.79 -24.67 -4.90
N HIS A 101 7.35 -24.88 -3.71
CA HIS A 101 8.76 -25.23 -3.54
C HIS A 101 9.07 -26.59 -4.17
N ASN A 102 8.12 -27.53 -4.12
CA ASN A 102 8.28 -28.85 -4.71
C ASN A 102 8.52 -28.75 -6.23
N LEU A 103 9.51 -29.50 -6.73
CA LEU A 103 9.92 -29.52 -8.14
C LEU A 103 8.80 -30.01 -9.07
N ASN A 104 7.90 -30.85 -8.55
CA ASN A 104 6.76 -31.37 -9.32
C ASN A 104 5.75 -30.28 -9.70
N SER A 105 5.50 -29.33 -8.81
CA SER A 105 4.54 -28.24 -9.01
C SER A 105 5.07 -27.14 -9.96
N ARG A 106 6.40 -27.06 -10.15
CA ARG A 106 7.08 -26.06 -11.01
C ARG A 106 7.38 -26.57 -12.43
N LYS A 107 6.83 -27.71 -12.83
CA LYS A 107 7.01 -28.27 -14.19
C LYS A 107 6.39 -27.38 -15.27
N VAL A 108 5.46 -26.49 -14.90
CA VAL A 108 4.74 -25.56 -15.79
C VAL A 108 4.99 -24.11 -15.33
N GLY A 109 4.97 -23.16 -16.27
CA GLY A 109 5.21 -21.73 -15.97
C GLY A 109 4.29 -21.17 -14.89
N SER A 110 3.03 -21.64 -14.83
CA SER A 110 2.06 -21.27 -13.79
C SER A 110 2.57 -21.53 -12.36
N GLY A 111 3.29 -22.62 -12.11
CA GLY A 111 3.88 -22.91 -10.80
C GLY A 111 5.03 -21.98 -10.41
N ILE A 112 5.72 -21.39 -11.39
CA ILE A 112 6.78 -20.41 -11.16
C ILE A 112 6.18 -19.05 -10.78
N TYR A 113 5.14 -18.62 -11.50
CA TYR A 113 4.39 -17.40 -11.16
C TYR A 113 3.76 -17.49 -9.76
N LEU A 114 3.16 -18.64 -9.42
CA LEU A 114 2.55 -18.83 -8.09
C LEU A 114 3.60 -18.74 -6.98
N ARG A 115 4.77 -19.36 -7.14
CA ARG A 115 5.86 -19.24 -6.17
C ARG A 115 6.30 -17.79 -5.95
N LEU A 116 6.46 -17.02 -7.05
CA LEU A 116 6.84 -15.61 -6.96
C LEU A 116 5.72 -14.75 -6.38
N SER A 117 4.47 -15.04 -6.72
CA SER A 117 3.29 -14.39 -6.16
C SER A 117 3.19 -14.60 -4.64
N SER A 118 3.51 -15.81 -4.13
CA SER A 118 3.58 -16.07 -2.69
C SER A 118 4.69 -15.26 -2.00
N ILE A 119 5.88 -15.15 -2.61
CA ILE A 119 6.97 -14.32 -2.07
C ILE A 119 6.57 -12.84 -2.03
N ILE A 120 5.97 -12.33 -3.12
CA ILE A 120 5.47 -10.95 -3.20
C ILE A 120 4.39 -10.72 -2.15
N SER A 121 3.47 -11.66 -1.95
CA SER A 121 2.41 -11.56 -0.95
C SER A 121 2.97 -11.46 0.48
N ILE A 122 4.02 -12.25 0.80
CA ILE A 122 4.73 -12.14 2.08
C ILE A 122 5.37 -10.76 2.24
N LEU A 123 6.00 -10.22 1.19
CA LEU A 123 6.62 -8.88 1.20
C LEU A 123 5.57 -7.76 1.36
N ILE A 124 4.43 -7.84 0.68
CA ILE A 124 3.33 -6.88 0.80
C ILE A 124 2.85 -6.83 2.25
N VAL A 125 2.57 -8.00 2.82
CA VAL A 125 2.06 -8.13 4.18
C VAL A 125 3.09 -7.61 5.20
N SER A 126 4.37 -7.91 5.03
CA SER A 126 5.41 -7.42 5.95
C SER A 126 5.59 -5.90 5.87
N ILE A 127 5.56 -5.31 4.67
CA ILE A 127 5.66 -3.85 4.49
C ILE A 127 4.46 -3.12 5.10
N LEU A 128 3.24 -3.67 4.94
CA LEU A 128 2.03 -3.10 5.55
C LEU A 128 2.15 -3.02 7.07
N ILE A 129 2.75 -4.02 7.71
CA ILE A 129 2.95 -4.04 9.16
C ILE A 129 4.01 -3.05 9.58
N ILE A 130 5.14 -3.04 8.89
CA ILE A 130 6.21 -2.08 9.17
C ILE A 130 5.66 -0.64 9.05
N LYS A 131 4.85 -0.37 8.01
CA LYS A 131 4.15 0.90 7.83
C LYS A 131 3.20 1.19 9.01
N LEU A 132 2.40 0.21 9.45
CA LEU A 132 1.47 0.38 10.58
C LEU A 132 2.19 0.67 11.91
N TRP A 133 3.27 -0.06 12.20
CA TRP A 133 4.11 0.18 13.36
C TRP A 133 4.79 1.54 13.29
N PHE A 134 5.31 1.92 12.13
CA PHE A 134 5.91 3.23 11.90
C PHE A 134 4.90 4.35 12.16
N VAL A 135 3.69 4.26 11.61
CA VAL A 135 2.61 5.23 11.86
C VAL A 135 2.26 5.29 13.35
N THR A 136 2.03 4.15 14.00
CA THR A 136 1.71 4.09 15.43
C THR A 136 2.82 4.69 16.30
N TYR A 137 4.07 4.40 15.98
CA TYR A 137 5.24 4.92 16.67
C TYR A 137 5.36 6.44 16.52
N THR A 138 5.13 6.97 15.31
CA THR A 138 5.13 8.42 15.04
C THR A 138 3.98 9.14 15.71
N TYR A 139 2.85 8.45 15.88
CA TYR A 139 1.69 8.99 16.55
C TYR A 139 1.88 9.12 18.07
N MET A 140 2.55 8.14 18.68
CA MET A 140 2.86 8.16 20.12
C MET A 140 4.01 9.10 20.47
N ASN A 141 4.93 9.35 19.52
CA ASN A 141 6.10 10.20 19.72
C ASN A 141 6.10 11.38 18.73
N PRO A 142 5.38 12.48 19.04
CA PRO A 142 5.34 13.65 18.16
C PRO A 142 6.70 14.36 17.98
N SER A 143 7.73 13.96 18.74
CA SER A 143 9.10 14.48 18.65
C SER A 143 9.92 13.93 17.48
N ILE A 144 9.36 13.06 16.62
CA ILE A 144 10.07 12.49 15.47
C ILE A 144 10.32 13.56 14.38
N ASN A 145 11.53 13.54 13.83
CA ASN A 145 11.94 14.48 12.79
C ASN A 145 11.10 14.32 11.52
N ARG A 146 10.55 15.44 11.01
CA ARG A 146 9.75 15.52 9.77
C ARG A 146 10.44 14.88 8.55
N LYS A 147 11.78 14.89 8.50
CA LYS A 147 12.55 14.24 7.41
C LYS A 147 12.40 12.72 7.41
N ILE A 148 12.52 12.08 8.58
CA ILE A 148 12.38 10.61 8.73
C ILE A 148 10.98 10.19 8.36
N LEU A 149 10.01 10.98 8.81
CA LEU A 149 8.62 10.85 8.48
C LEU A 149 8.46 10.84 6.95
N ARG A 150 8.80 11.95 6.27
CA ARG A 150 8.70 12.10 4.81
C ARG A 150 9.38 10.99 4.00
N VAL A 151 10.57 10.54 4.42
CA VAL A 151 11.28 9.43 3.75
C VAL A 151 10.48 8.12 3.85
N GLY A 152 9.85 7.84 5.00
CA GLY A 152 8.99 6.67 5.17
C GLY A 152 7.81 6.66 4.19
N CYS A 153 7.10 7.77 4.02
CA CYS A 153 5.98 7.86 3.05
C CYS A 153 6.46 7.67 1.62
N LEU A 154 7.50 8.40 1.22
CA LEU A 154 8.07 8.31 -0.13
C LEU A 154 8.68 6.93 -0.44
N LEU A 155 8.93 6.08 0.55
CA LEU A 155 9.44 4.73 0.36
C LEU A 155 8.33 3.69 0.36
N PHE A 156 7.50 3.64 1.42
CA PHE A 156 6.53 2.56 1.62
C PHE A 156 5.47 2.53 0.52
N GLU A 157 5.06 3.69 0.02
CA GLU A 157 3.98 3.81 -0.95
C GLU A 157 4.35 3.34 -2.35
N PRO A 158 5.39 3.87 -3.01
CA PRO A 158 5.77 3.37 -4.32
C PRO A 158 6.16 1.89 -4.27
N MET A 159 6.82 1.46 -3.18
CA MET A 159 7.21 0.06 -3.00
C MET A 159 5.98 -0.87 -2.91
N LEU A 160 4.98 -0.50 -2.10
CA LEU A 160 3.77 -1.30 -1.95
C LEU A 160 2.95 -1.31 -3.25
N ARG A 161 2.83 -0.16 -3.92
CA ARG A 161 2.15 -0.05 -5.22
C ARG A 161 2.79 -0.93 -6.29
N PHE A 162 4.11 -0.88 -6.38
CA PHE A 162 4.87 -1.74 -7.29
C PHE A 162 4.59 -3.22 -7.03
N LEU A 163 4.69 -3.67 -5.77
CA LEU A 163 4.45 -5.07 -5.39
C LEU A 163 3.00 -5.52 -5.68
N LEU A 164 2.00 -4.66 -5.43
CA LEU A 164 0.61 -4.96 -5.74
C LEU A 164 0.36 -5.11 -7.25
N HIS A 165 0.95 -4.23 -8.08
CA HIS A 165 0.86 -4.37 -9.53
C HIS A 165 1.53 -5.67 -10.01
N MET A 166 2.73 -5.98 -9.52
CA MET A 166 3.42 -7.24 -9.83
C MET A 166 2.56 -8.46 -9.48
N SER A 167 1.95 -8.46 -8.29
CA SER A 167 1.06 -9.55 -7.84
C SER A 167 -0.14 -9.74 -8.76
N ASN A 168 -0.84 -8.66 -9.11
CA ASN A 168 -1.99 -8.71 -10.03
C ASN A 168 -1.60 -9.28 -11.40
N TRP A 169 -0.51 -8.80 -11.97
CA TRP A 169 -0.02 -9.29 -13.25
C TRP A 169 0.37 -10.76 -13.22
N PHE A 170 1.04 -11.22 -12.16
CA PHE A 170 1.34 -12.65 -12.02
C PHE A 170 0.09 -13.51 -11.90
N ASN A 171 -0.93 -13.06 -11.16
CA ASN A 171 -2.22 -13.76 -11.10
C ASN A 171 -2.91 -13.82 -12.47
N THR A 172 -2.85 -12.74 -13.26
CA THR A 172 -3.32 -12.73 -14.65
C THR A 172 -2.53 -13.71 -15.53
N CYS A 173 -1.20 -13.73 -15.45
CA CYS A 173 -0.36 -14.68 -16.18
C CYS A 173 -0.69 -16.14 -15.82
N VAL A 174 -0.96 -16.43 -14.54
CA VAL A 174 -1.41 -17.76 -14.08
C VAL A 174 -2.74 -18.13 -14.72
N ALA A 175 -3.71 -17.22 -14.76
CA ALA A 175 -5.01 -17.46 -15.37
C ALA A 175 -4.88 -17.75 -16.88
N ILE A 176 -4.07 -16.96 -17.59
CA ILE A 176 -3.79 -17.15 -19.02
C ILE A 176 -3.13 -18.51 -19.28
N GLU A 177 -2.07 -18.87 -18.54
CA GLU A 177 -1.39 -20.16 -18.69
C GLU A 177 -2.34 -21.34 -18.41
N ARG A 178 -3.20 -21.22 -17.38
CA ARG A 178 -4.21 -22.25 -17.09
C ARG A 178 -5.21 -22.37 -18.24
N ALA A 179 -5.71 -21.26 -18.78
CA ALA A 179 -6.61 -21.28 -19.94
C ALA A 179 -5.96 -21.92 -21.18
N ILE A 180 -4.71 -21.53 -21.51
CA ILE A 180 -3.95 -22.11 -22.63
C ILE A 180 -3.73 -23.62 -22.41
N SER A 181 -3.42 -24.05 -21.19
CA SER A 181 -3.21 -25.46 -20.88
C SER A 181 -4.46 -26.31 -21.13
N VAL A 182 -5.64 -25.77 -20.87
CA VAL A 182 -6.93 -26.43 -21.14
C VAL A 182 -7.23 -26.45 -22.64
N LEU A 183 -7.02 -25.34 -23.34
CA LEU A 183 -7.27 -25.23 -24.78
C LEU A 183 -6.34 -26.11 -25.62
N GLN A 184 -5.06 -26.16 -25.27
CA GLN A 184 -4.05 -26.86 -26.09
C GLN A 184 -3.92 -28.35 -25.75
N ARG A 185 -4.46 -28.81 -24.61
CA ARG A 185 -4.53 -30.19 -24.07
C ARG A 185 -3.38 -31.14 -24.45
N ILE A 186 -3.31 -31.57 -25.71
CA ILE A 186 -2.31 -32.51 -26.27
C ILE A 186 -1.03 -31.80 -26.75
N ASN A 187 -1.14 -30.57 -27.28
CA ASN A 187 -0.03 -29.79 -27.82
C ASN A 187 0.67 -28.90 -26.79
N PHE A 188 0.27 -28.96 -25.52
CA PHE A 188 0.83 -28.09 -24.48
C PHE A 188 2.26 -28.49 -24.09
N SER A 189 3.24 -27.68 -24.50
CA SER A 189 4.65 -27.90 -24.17
C SER A 189 5.03 -27.22 -22.84
N LYS A 190 5.24 -28.05 -21.81
CA LYS A 190 5.68 -27.61 -20.47
C LYS A 190 7.03 -26.86 -20.50
N LYS A 191 7.96 -27.28 -21.37
CA LYS A 191 9.29 -26.65 -21.52
C LYS A 191 9.17 -25.24 -22.08
N ARG A 192 8.30 -25.04 -23.08
CA ARG A 192 8.04 -23.72 -23.67
C ARG A 192 7.37 -22.79 -22.65
N SER A 193 6.34 -23.26 -21.95
CA SER A 193 5.66 -22.49 -20.89
C SER A 193 6.64 -22.02 -19.80
N ARG A 194 7.56 -22.90 -19.34
CA ARG A 194 8.59 -22.53 -18.36
C ARG A 194 9.54 -21.44 -18.87
N TYR A 195 9.96 -21.53 -20.13
CA TYR A 195 10.84 -20.54 -20.75
C TYR A 195 10.15 -19.19 -20.90
N THR A 196 8.91 -19.18 -21.38
CA THR A 196 8.08 -17.97 -21.50
C THR A 196 7.86 -17.32 -20.13
N ALA A 197 7.62 -18.12 -19.08
CA ALA A 197 7.48 -17.60 -17.72
C ALA A 197 8.73 -16.88 -17.22
N GLY A 198 9.93 -17.45 -17.46
CA GLY A 198 11.19 -16.81 -17.09
C GLY A 198 11.37 -15.42 -17.73
N TRP A 199 11.02 -15.29 -19.02
CA TRP A 199 11.07 -14.00 -19.72
C TRP A 199 10.06 -12.99 -19.18
N ILE A 200 8.82 -13.40 -18.95
CA ILE A 200 7.78 -12.51 -18.41
C ILE A 200 8.21 -12.00 -17.03
N ILE A 201 8.72 -12.86 -16.15
CA ILE A 201 9.18 -12.45 -14.82
C ILE A 201 10.27 -11.37 -14.89
N TYR A 202 11.16 -11.45 -15.88
CA TYR A 202 12.25 -10.48 -16.04
C TYR A 202 11.76 -9.15 -16.62
N PHE A 203 10.86 -9.17 -17.61
CA PHE A 203 10.38 -7.95 -18.27
C PHE A 203 9.27 -7.21 -17.51
N LEU A 204 8.45 -7.93 -16.76
CA LEU A 204 7.28 -7.35 -16.10
C LEU A 204 7.61 -6.23 -15.10
N PRO A 205 8.69 -6.32 -14.29
CA PRO A 205 9.17 -5.19 -13.48
C PRO A 205 9.45 -3.93 -14.30
N PHE A 206 10.14 -4.08 -15.44
CA PHE A 206 10.50 -2.95 -16.30
C PHE A 206 9.27 -2.27 -16.89
N LEU A 207 8.27 -3.06 -17.30
CA LEU A 207 7.02 -2.53 -17.85
C LEU A 207 6.17 -1.78 -16.82
N ILE A 208 6.23 -2.16 -15.54
CA ILE A 208 5.50 -1.47 -14.46
C ILE A 208 6.21 -0.18 -14.03
N LEU A 209 7.53 -0.10 -14.21
CA LEU A 209 8.36 1.06 -13.87
C LEU A 209 8.45 2.11 -15.00
N SER A 210 8.23 1.70 -16.25
CA SER A 210 8.22 2.58 -17.44
C SER A 210 6.92 3.36 -17.59
#